data_AF-R7SWK8-F1
#
_entry.id   AF-R7SWK8-F1
#
_cell.length_a   1.000
_cell.length_b   1.000
_cell.length_c   1.000
_cell.angle_alpha   90.00
_cell.angle_beta   90.00
_cell.angle_gamma   90.00
#
_symmetry.space_group_name_H-M   'P 1'
#
loop_
_entity.id
_entity.type
_entity.pdbx_description
1 polymer ?
#
loop_
_entity_poly.entity_id
_entity_poly.type
_entity_poly.pdbx_seq_one_letter_code
_entity_poly.pdbx_strand_id
1 'polypeptide(L)'
;MAGSGDPPGGSSSTNPTGAAAPAPPTATPAVVTAAAFPQFVFAPANPAPAGKSLLDLFPSIEGSVLLEIARHEFRPGDLYKLDPRHKDRATRQVLDVSSGVVSVRDQAPRDYPNFHSLYLPLITFFNVLGGFASTGGDAIALYQLTSSSSEYLARMVQFSQDYQWSAVLAYHFDFHYKRRREMLRGDYSGWATIDTSLQAEHLIGRERARPSGTPKGSAGGSSRPRDTEPCRNFNKGTCASPCHWNRPHKCLGCGATDHGQSACRPHLT
;
A
#
# COMPACT_ATOMS: atom_id res chain seq x y z
N MET A 1 39.08 -78.89 -37.70
CA MET A 1 40.02 -79.14 -36.59
C MET A 1 39.24 -78.94 -35.31
N ALA A 2 38.57 -79.98 -34.80
CA ALA A 2 39.10 -80.99 -33.87
C ALA A 2 39.45 -80.38 -32.51
N GLY A 3 38.72 -80.78 -31.46
CA GLY A 3 39.02 -80.38 -30.09
C GLY A 3 37.87 -80.67 -29.12
N SER A 4 37.61 -81.94 -28.85
CA SER A 4 36.81 -82.42 -27.71
C SER A 4 37.53 -82.16 -26.39
N GLY A 5 36.79 -81.84 -25.33
CA GLY A 5 37.32 -81.81 -23.96
C GLY A 5 36.28 -81.37 -22.93
N ASP A 6 35.77 -82.34 -22.17
CA ASP A 6 35.08 -82.22 -20.87
C ASP A 6 35.86 -83.10 -19.87
N PRO A 7 35.66 -83.05 -18.53
CA PRO A 7 35.12 -82.05 -17.59
C PRO A 7 36.13 -81.92 -16.36
N PRO A 8 35.79 -81.79 -15.04
CA PRO A 8 34.60 -81.34 -14.29
C PRO A 8 34.89 -80.32 -13.14
N GLY A 9 33.82 -79.84 -12.49
CA GLY A 9 33.81 -79.60 -11.04
C GLY A 9 34.11 -78.18 -10.55
N GLY A 10 33.06 -77.47 -10.10
CA GLY A 10 33.19 -76.21 -9.40
C GLY A 10 31.86 -75.70 -8.87
N SER A 11 31.49 -76.15 -7.67
CA SER A 11 30.37 -75.61 -6.90
C SER A 11 30.60 -74.14 -6.57
N SER A 12 29.66 -73.26 -6.91
CA SER A 12 29.58 -71.92 -6.32
C SER A 12 28.14 -71.43 -6.30
N SER A 13 27.65 -71.27 -5.07
CA SER A 13 26.38 -70.66 -4.69
C SER A 13 26.19 -69.27 -5.31
N THR A 14 25.04 -69.04 -5.95
CA THR A 14 24.40 -67.72 -6.01
C THR A 14 22.88 -67.88 -5.98
N ASN A 15 22.27 -67.53 -4.86
CA ASN A 15 20.93 -66.91 -4.82
C ASN A 15 21.19 -65.39 -4.79
N PRO A 16 20.33 -64.49 -5.31
CA PRO A 16 18.89 -64.54 -5.07
C PRO A 16 17.98 -64.18 -6.26
N THR A 17 16.87 -64.88 -6.37
CA THR A 17 15.69 -64.40 -7.12
C THR A 17 15.04 -63.26 -6.33
N GLY A 18 15.40 -62.02 -6.65
CA GLY A 18 14.70 -60.83 -6.17
C GLY A 18 13.32 -60.75 -6.80
N ALA A 19 12.29 -61.22 -6.09
CA ALA A 19 10.91 -60.94 -6.45
C ALA A 19 10.66 -59.42 -6.28
N ALA A 20 10.48 -58.72 -7.40
CA ALA A 20 10.08 -57.32 -7.40
C ALA A 20 8.71 -57.20 -6.72
N ALA A 21 8.68 -56.53 -5.57
CA ALA A 21 7.44 -56.20 -4.88
C ALA A 21 6.58 -55.28 -5.77
N PRO A 22 5.26 -55.49 -5.87
CA PRO A 22 4.38 -54.59 -6.60
C PRO A 22 4.43 -53.20 -5.95
N ALA A 23 4.66 -52.18 -6.77
CA ALA A 23 4.63 -50.79 -6.32
C ALA A 23 3.26 -50.49 -5.69
N PRO A 24 3.20 -49.74 -4.57
CA PRO A 24 1.94 -49.39 -3.94
C PRO A 24 1.07 -48.59 -4.92
N PRO A 25 -0.26 -48.80 -4.93
CA PRO A 25 -1.15 -48.04 -5.80
C PRO A 25 -0.99 -46.55 -5.48
N THR A 26 -0.66 -45.77 -6.52
CA THR A 26 -0.62 -44.31 -6.43
C THR A 26 -2.01 -43.83 -6.04
N ALA A 27 -2.18 -43.36 -4.80
CA ALA A 27 -3.45 -42.86 -4.32
C ALA A 27 -3.89 -41.68 -5.18
N THR A 28 -5.00 -41.85 -5.91
CA THR A 28 -5.63 -40.76 -6.65
C THR A 28 -6.01 -39.67 -5.66
N PRO A 29 -5.61 -38.40 -5.86
CA PRO A 29 -6.00 -37.34 -4.95
C PRO A 29 -7.54 -37.26 -4.90
N ALA A 30 -8.10 -37.29 -3.69
CA ALA A 30 -9.53 -37.25 -3.48
C ALA A 30 -10.11 -35.98 -4.14
N VAL A 31 -11.12 -36.16 -4.99
CA VAL A 31 -11.80 -35.04 -5.66
C VAL A 31 -12.61 -34.29 -4.61
N VAL A 32 -12.20 -33.06 -4.31
CA VAL A 32 -12.95 -32.15 -3.44
C VAL A 32 -14.18 -31.66 -4.21
N THR A 33 -15.38 -31.97 -3.71
CA THR A 33 -16.66 -31.54 -4.30
C THR A 33 -17.33 -30.50 -3.40
N ALA A 34 -18.31 -29.74 -3.92
CA ALA A 34 -19.05 -28.75 -3.13
C ALA A 34 -19.68 -29.34 -1.85
N ALA A 35 -20.13 -30.61 -1.92
CA ALA A 35 -20.70 -31.32 -0.78
C ALA A 35 -19.68 -31.67 0.32
N ALA A 36 -18.37 -31.59 0.03
CA ALA A 36 -17.32 -31.83 1.01
C ALA A 36 -17.10 -30.63 1.94
N PHE A 37 -17.64 -29.44 1.61
CA PHE A 37 -17.53 -28.27 2.46
C PHE A 37 -18.58 -28.30 3.58
N PRO A 38 -18.19 -28.04 4.85
CA PRO A 38 -19.14 -27.96 5.94
C PRO A 38 -20.11 -26.79 5.71
N GLN A 39 -21.38 -27.00 6.03
CA GLN A 39 -22.39 -25.93 5.96
C GLN A 39 -22.14 -24.93 7.10
N PHE A 40 -22.14 -23.64 6.77
CA PHE A 40 -22.09 -22.58 7.78
C PHE A 40 -23.49 -22.37 8.36
N VAL A 41 -23.71 -22.83 9.60
CA VAL A 41 -25.01 -22.72 10.28
C VAL A 41 -24.97 -21.52 11.20
N PHE A 42 -25.78 -20.50 10.90
CA PHE A 42 -26.04 -19.44 11.88
C PHE A 42 -26.88 -20.01 13.02
N ALA A 43 -26.60 -19.57 14.25
CA ALA A 43 -27.54 -19.80 15.34
C ALA A 43 -28.93 -19.31 14.91
N PRO A 44 -30.02 -20.03 15.23
CA PRO A 44 -31.36 -19.64 14.80
C PRO A 44 -31.57 -18.19 15.21
N ALA A 45 -31.80 -17.34 14.22
CA ALA A 45 -32.09 -15.95 14.47
C ALA A 45 -33.29 -15.92 15.41
N ASN A 46 -33.14 -15.28 16.58
CA ASN A 46 -34.31 -14.71 17.26
C ASN A 46 -35.10 -13.98 16.17
N PRO A 47 -36.44 -14.11 16.10
CA PRO A 47 -37.24 -13.49 15.04
C PRO A 47 -36.72 -12.08 14.87
N ALA A 48 -36.13 -11.82 13.70
CA ALA A 48 -35.26 -10.67 13.52
C ALA A 48 -36.04 -9.46 14.04
N PRO A 49 -35.56 -8.74 15.08
CA PRO A 49 -36.19 -7.48 15.42
C PRO A 49 -36.21 -6.69 14.11
N ALA A 50 -37.39 -6.20 13.72
CA ALA A 50 -37.63 -5.52 12.45
C ALA A 50 -36.37 -4.78 12.01
N GLY A 51 -35.85 -5.16 10.84
CA GLY A 51 -34.44 -4.98 10.44
C GLY A 51 -33.83 -3.69 10.94
N LYS A 52 -32.75 -3.80 11.73
CA LYS A 52 -31.98 -2.64 12.20
C LYS A 52 -31.72 -1.72 10.99
N SER A 53 -32.25 -0.51 11.06
CA SER A 53 -32.03 0.49 10.02
C SER A 53 -30.55 0.82 9.93
N LEU A 54 -30.08 1.34 8.80
CA LEU A 54 -28.73 1.91 8.71
C LEU A 54 -28.47 2.95 9.82
N LEU A 55 -29.52 3.67 10.24
CA LEU A 55 -29.45 4.61 11.36
C LEU A 55 -29.11 3.92 12.69
N ASP A 56 -29.61 2.71 12.92
CA ASP A 56 -29.34 1.93 14.13
C ASP A 56 -27.95 1.29 14.10
N LEU A 57 -27.48 0.91 12.90
CA LEU A 57 -26.16 0.32 12.70
C LEU A 57 -25.04 1.36 12.77
N PHE A 58 -25.31 2.59 12.34
CA PHE A 58 -24.33 3.67 12.23
C PHE A 58 -24.80 4.97 12.89
N PRO A 59 -25.10 4.97 14.20
CA PRO A 59 -25.68 6.12 14.89
C PRO A 59 -24.75 7.34 14.96
N SER A 60 -23.45 7.15 14.75
CA SER A 60 -22.47 8.22 14.72
C SER A 60 -22.40 8.95 13.37
N ILE A 61 -23.01 8.42 12.32
CA ILE A 61 -22.98 8.99 10.96
C ILE A 61 -24.29 9.73 10.71
N GLU A 62 -24.22 10.90 10.09
CA GLU A 62 -25.42 11.67 9.74
C GLU A 62 -26.32 10.88 8.77
N GLY A 63 -27.63 10.89 9.01
CA GLY A 63 -28.59 10.15 8.19
C GLY A 63 -28.58 10.55 6.72
N SER A 64 -28.31 11.82 6.40
CA SER A 64 -28.13 12.32 5.04
C SER A 64 -26.95 11.63 4.34
N VAL A 65 -25.82 11.49 5.03
CA VAL A 65 -24.62 10.81 4.50
C VAL A 65 -24.89 9.32 4.28
N LEU A 66 -25.58 8.65 5.22
CA LEU A 66 -25.98 7.25 5.05
C LEU A 66 -26.88 7.07 3.81
N LEU A 67 -27.81 8.01 3.60
CA LEU A 67 -28.70 8.00 2.45
C LEU A 67 -27.94 8.23 1.13
N GLU A 68 -26.98 9.15 1.11
CA GLU A 68 -26.10 9.36 -0.06
C GLU A 68 -25.30 8.10 -0.40
N ILE A 69 -24.80 7.36 0.59
CA ILE A 69 -24.08 6.09 0.36
C ILE A 69 -25.02 5.03 -0.19
N ALA A 70 -26.20 4.86 0.42
CA ALA A 70 -27.21 3.89 0.00
C ALA A 70 -27.72 4.15 -1.42
N ARG A 71 -27.77 5.41 -1.85
CA ARG A 71 -28.12 5.83 -3.22
C ARG A 71 -26.95 5.83 -4.20
N HIS A 72 -25.73 5.51 -3.73
CA HIS A 72 -24.49 5.62 -4.49
C HIS A 72 -24.22 7.04 -5.03
N GLU A 73 -24.72 8.05 -4.32
CA GLU A 73 -24.56 9.48 -4.58
C GLU A 73 -23.36 10.10 -3.86
N PHE A 74 -22.87 9.43 -2.81
CA PHE A 74 -21.75 9.86 -1.98
C PHE A 74 -20.45 10.01 -2.78
N ARG A 75 -19.78 11.16 -2.69
CA ARG A 75 -18.58 11.46 -3.50
C ARG A 75 -17.31 10.99 -2.79
N PRO A 76 -16.26 10.57 -3.54
CA PRO A 76 -14.98 10.20 -2.94
C PRO A 76 -14.34 11.33 -2.12
N GLY A 77 -14.47 12.58 -2.59
CA GLY A 77 -13.96 13.75 -1.87
C GLY A 77 -14.69 14.07 -0.57
N ASP A 78 -15.86 13.45 -0.33
CA ASP A 78 -16.64 13.61 0.90
C ASP A 78 -16.33 12.52 1.94
N LEU A 79 -15.47 11.53 1.62
CA LEU A 79 -15.12 10.44 2.54
C LEU A 79 -14.70 10.93 3.92
N TYR A 80 -14.04 12.09 4.04
CA TYR A 80 -13.62 12.65 5.32
C TYR A 80 -14.79 12.82 6.31
N LYS A 81 -16.05 12.97 5.84
CA LYS A 81 -17.26 13.05 6.68
C LYS A 81 -17.50 11.78 7.48
N LEU A 82 -16.93 10.65 7.05
CA LEU A 82 -16.99 9.36 7.74
C LEU A 82 -15.85 9.15 8.74
N ASP A 83 -14.91 10.09 8.86
CA ASP A 83 -13.90 10.08 9.92
C ASP A 83 -14.54 10.53 11.25
N PRO A 84 -14.51 9.72 12.32
CA PRO A 84 -14.97 10.15 13.64
C PRO A 84 -14.31 11.46 14.11
N ARG A 85 -13.06 11.71 13.71
CA ARG A 85 -12.29 12.92 14.07
C ARG A 85 -12.75 14.17 13.29
N HIS A 86 -13.55 14.01 12.25
CA HIS A 86 -14.03 15.13 11.45
C HIS A 86 -14.94 16.06 12.26
N LYS A 87 -15.82 15.51 13.10
CA LYS A 87 -16.72 16.30 13.96
C LYS A 87 -15.95 17.19 14.92
N ASP A 88 -14.85 16.68 15.47
CA ASP A 88 -13.96 17.46 16.34
C ASP A 88 -13.27 18.60 15.59
N ARG A 89 -12.87 18.37 14.33
CA ARG A 89 -12.28 19.41 13.47
C ARG A 89 -13.28 20.49 13.08
N ALA A 90 -14.49 20.14 12.68
CA ALA A 90 -15.53 21.10 12.33
C ALA A 90 -15.87 22.00 13.53
N THR A 91 -16.00 21.41 14.72
CA THR A 91 -16.24 22.13 15.97
C THR A 91 -15.08 23.09 16.31
N ARG A 92 -13.82 22.67 16.09
CA ARG A 92 -12.65 23.53 16.29
C ARG A 92 -12.52 24.65 15.26
N GLN A 93 -12.88 24.38 14.00
CA GLN A 93 -12.84 25.40 12.94
C GLN A 93 -13.89 26.49 13.19
N VAL A 94 -15.10 26.15 13.65
CA VAL A 94 -16.13 27.15 14.03
C VAL A 94 -15.62 28.12 15.11
N LEU A 95 -14.74 27.67 16.01
CA LEU A 95 -14.11 28.53 17.01
C LEU A 95 -13.01 29.44 16.42
N ASP A 96 -12.43 29.09 15.27
CA ASP A 96 -11.30 29.79 14.63
C ASP A 96 -11.75 30.79 13.52
N VAL A 97 -13.01 30.73 13.07
CA VAL A 97 -13.59 31.70 12.12
C VAL A 97 -14.01 32.99 12.85
N SER A 98 -13.02 33.67 13.45
CA SER A 98 -13.15 35.06 13.94
C SER A 98 -12.28 36.04 13.14
N SER A 99 -11.60 35.59 12.06
CA SER A 99 -10.55 36.34 11.36
C SER A 99 -10.83 36.70 9.90
N GLY A 100 -12.08 36.54 9.44
CA GLY A 100 -12.63 37.37 8.34
C GLY A 100 -12.12 37.15 6.91
N VAL A 101 -11.41 36.05 6.59
CA VAL A 101 -11.02 35.76 5.19
C VAL A 101 -11.35 34.32 4.82
N VAL A 102 -12.42 34.15 4.03
CA VAL A 102 -12.79 32.87 3.40
C VAL A 102 -12.19 32.82 2.00
N SER A 103 -11.06 32.13 1.83
CA SER A 103 -10.57 31.74 0.50
C SER A 103 -11.05 30.32 0.17
N VAL A 104 -11.79 30.17 -0.93
CA VAL A 104 -12.11 28.85 -1.50
C VAL A 104 -10.88 28.34 -2.22
N ARG A 105 -9.93 27.77 -1.47
CA ARG A 105 -8.88 26.91 -2.03
C ARG A 105 -9.44 25.49 -2.07
N ASP A 106 -9.16 24.77 -3.15
CA ASP A 106 -9.42 23.34 -3.30
C ASP A 106 -9.01 22.60 -2.00
N GLN A 107 -9.99 22.13 -1.23
CA GLN A 107 -9.78 21.65 0.15
C GLN A 107 -9.28 20.21 0.19
N ALA A 108 -9.37 19.48 -0.92
CA ALA A 108 -9.00 18.07 -1.00
C ALA A 108 -7.58 17.75 -0.47
N PRO A 109 -6.53 18.56 -0.69
CA PRO A 109 -5.21 18.29 -0.10
C PRO A 109 -5.15 18.46 1.42
N ARG A 110 -6.04 19.26 2.03
CA ARG A 110 -6.11 19.45 3.50
C ARG A 110 -6.86 18.33 4.20
N ASP A 111 -7.87 17.78 3.54
CA ASP A 111 -8.73 16.75 4.12
C ASP A 111 -8.08 15.38 4.06
N TYR A 112 -7.19 15.14 3.08
CA TYR A 112 -6.48 13.88 2.90
C TYR A 112 -4.95 14.03 2.96
N PRO A 113 -4.37 14.47 4.09
CA PRO A 113 -2.92 14.69 4.19
C PRO A 113 -2.08 13.41 4.14
N ASN A 114 -2.68 12.25 4.44
CA ASN A 114 -1.95 10.96 4.47
C ASN A 114 -2.88 9.76 4.20
N PHE A 115 -2.28 8.58 4.08
CA PHE A 115 -3.01 7.33 3.86
C PHE A 115 -4.14 7.08 4.87
N HIS A 116 -3.90 7.33 6.16
CA HIS A 116 -4.90 7.07 7.21
C HIS A 116 -6.13 7.97 7.09
N SER A 117 -5.97 9.21 6.65
CA SER A 117 -7.11 10.12 6.40
C SER A 117 -8.05 9.65 5.30
N LEU A 118 -7.61 8.72 4.43
CA LEU A 118 -8.48 8.08 3.45
C LEU A 118 -8.93 6.68 3.91
N TYR A 119 -7.99 5.88 4.44
CA TYR A 119 -8.20 4.45 4.67
C TYR A 119 -9.29 4.15 5.70
N LEU A 120 -9.29 4.85 6.84
CA LEU A 120 -10.31 4.60 7.87
C LEU A 120 -11.71 5.02 7.40
N PRO A 121 -11.92 6.21 6.80
CA PRO A 121 -13.22 6.56 6.27
C PRO A 121 -13.68 5.66 5.12
N LEU A 122 -12.76 5.16 4.31
CA LEU A 122 -13.08 4.20 3.24
C LEU A 122 -13.54 2.83 3.78
N ILE A 123 -12.94 2.35 4.88
CA ILE A 123 -13.46 1.15 5.59
C ILE A 123 -14.88 1.42 6.07
N THR A 124 -15.13 2.57 6.71
CA THR A 124 -16.46 2.95 7.18
C THR A 124 -17.47 2.99 6.04
N PHE A 125 -17.09 3.55 4.88
CA PHE A 125 -17.91 3.56 3.67
C PHE A 125 -18.33 2.14 3.25
N PHE A 126 -17.39 1.19 3.17
CA PHE A 126 -17.71 -0.20 2.81
C PHE A 126 -18.55 -0.91 3.86
N ASN A 127 -18.34 -0.62 5.15
CA ASN A 127 -19.19 -1.16 6.21
C ASN A 127 -20.63 -0.67 6.10
N VAL A 128 -20.85 0.62 5.81
CA VAL A 128 -22.19 1.17 5.56
C VAL A 128 -22.82 0.50 4.34
N LEU A 129 -22.06 0.35 3.25
CA LEU A 129 -22.53 -0.30 2.03
C LEU A 129 -22.88 -1.78 2.27
N GLY A 130 -22.09 -2.51 3.05
CA GLY A 130 -22.36 -3.90 3.44
C GLY A 130 -23.59 -4.01 4.36
N GLY A 131 -23.73 -3.09 5.31
CA GLY A 131 -24.94 -2.96 6.12
C GLY A 131 -26.18 -2.78 5.26
N PHE A 132 -26.10 -1.90 4.25
CA PHE A 132 -27.19 -1.66 3.31
C PHE A 132 -27.50 -2.92 2.48
N ALA A 133 -26.48 -3.53 1.88
CA ALA A 133 -26.64 -4.74 1.07
C ALA A 133 -27.27 -5.90 1.86
N SER A 134 -26.96 -6.02 3.16
CA SER A 134 -27.56 -7.06 4.01
C SER A 134 -29.09 -6.94 4.17
N THR A 135 -29.66 -5.75 3.96
CA THR A 135 -31.12 -5.54 3.98
C THR A 135 -31.82 -6.12 2.75
N GLY A 136 -31.09 -6.29 1.63
CA GLY A 136 -31.64 -6.82 0.38
C GLY A 136 -31.78 -8.35 0.34
N GLY A 137 -31.18 -9.07 1.31
CA GLY A 137 -31.27 -10.53 1.41
C GLY A 137 -30.44 -11.32 0.39
N ASP A 138 -29.69 -10.66 -0.49
CA ASP A 138 -28.81 -11.32 -1.46
C ASP A 138 -27.43 -11.60 -0.85
N ALA A 139 -27.26 -12.82 -0.36
CA ALA A 139 -26.00 -13.27 0.26
C ALA A 139 -24.83 -13.30 -0.72
N ILE A 140 -25.07 -13.53 -2.01
CA ILE A 140 -24.02 -13.57 -3.03
C ILE A 140 -23.54 -12.14 -3.34
N ALA A 141 -24.45 -11.19 -3.51
CA ALA A 141 -24.10 -9.79 -3.71
C ALA A 141 -23.37 -9.22 -2.48
N LEU A 142 -23.81 -9.56 -1.26
CA LEU A 142 -23.11 -9.18 -0.02
C LEU A 142 -21.70 -9.77 0.05
N TYR A 143 -21.53 -11.06 -0.29
CA TYR A 143 -20.22 -11.69 -0.38
C TYR A 143 -19.33 -10.99 -1.41
N GLN A 144 -19.83 -10.74 -2.62
CA GLN A 144 -19.08 -10.05 -3.67
C GLN A 144 -18.64 -8.65 -3.25
N LEU A 145 -19.52 -7.87 -2.61
CA LEU A 145 -19.18 -6.56 -2.08
C LEU A 145 -18.06 -6.65 -1.04
N THR A 146 -18.21 -7.53 -0.05
CA THR A 146 -17.22 -7.66 1.03
C THR A 146 -15.87 -8.16 0.52
N SER A 147 -15.83 -9.15 -0.36
CA SER A 147 -14.58 -9.63 -0.95
C SER A 147 -13.91 -8.56 -1.83
N SER A 148 -14.68 -7.94 -2.73
CA SER A 148 -14.17 -6.91 -3.65
C SER A 148 -13.67 -5.67 -2.90
N SER A 149 -14.36 -5.25 -1.84
CA SER A 149 -13.90 -4.15 -0.98
C SER A 149 -12.60 -4.49 -0.25
N SER A 150 -12.44 -5.73 0.21
CA SER A 150 -11.23 -6.19 0.91
C SER A 150 -10.03 -6.21 -0.02
N GLU A 151 -10.21 -6.70 -1.25
CA GLU A 151 -9.17 -6.66 -2.29
C GLU A 151 -8.76 -5.22 -2.62
N TYR A 152 -9.73 -4.32 -2.76
CA TYR A 152 -9.46 -2.91 -3.01
C TYR A 152 -8.67 -2.25 -1.88
N LEU A 153 -9.07 -2.48 -0.63
CA LEU A 153 -8.39 -1.95 0.55
C LEU A 153 -6.94 -2.45 0.63
N ALA A 154 -6.71 -3.75 0.40
CA ALA A 154 -5.37 -4.33 0.35
C ALA A 154 -4.51 -3.67 -0.75
N ARG A 155 -5.10 -3.38 -1.91
CA ARG A 155 -4.43 -2.69 -3.01
C ARG A 155 -4.11 -1.24 -2.67
N MET A 156 -5.01 -0.52 -2.01
CA MET A 156 -4.74 0.83 -1.53
C MET A 156 -3.58 0.88 -0.55
N VAL A 157 -3.43 -0.15 0.30
CA VAL A 157 -2.25 -0.30 1.17
C VAL A 157 -0.98 -0.43 0.32
N GLN A 158 -0.97 -1.32 -0.67
CA GLN A 158 0.18 -1.50 -1.58
C GLN A 158 0.53 -0.19 -2.31
N PHE A 159 -0.46 0.46 -2.93
CA PHE A 159 -0.25 1.71 -3.63
C PHE A 159 0.29 2.81 -2.71
N SER A 160 -0.18 2.87 -1.46
CA SER A 160 0.32 3.83 -0.48
C SER A 160 1.80 3.63 -0.12
N GLN A 161 2.33 2.42 -0.29
CA GLN A 161 3.74 2.09 -0.04
C GLN A 161 4.60 2.34 -1.28
N ASP A 162 4.06 2.07 -2.46
CA ASP A 162 4.82 2.06 -3.71
C ASP A 162 4.79 3.40 -4.46
N TYR A 163 3.75 4.22 -4.28
CA TYR A 163 3.55 5.45 -5.05
C TYR A 163 3.35 6.69 -4.19
N GLN A 164 3.62 7.86 -4.77
CA GLN A 164 3.43 9.16 -4.12
C GLN A 164 1.97 9.31 -3.66
N TRP A 165 1.76 9.85 -2.45
CA TRP A 165 0.43 9.88 -1.86
C TRP A 165 -0.60 10.66 -2.69
N SER A 166 -0.20 11.80 -3.27
CA SER A 166 -1.07 12.59 -4.17
C SER A 166 -1.52 11.80 -5.40
N ALA A 167 -0.65 10.95 -5.95
CA ALA A 167 -0.96 10.08 -7.08
C ALA A 167 -1.98 9.00 -6.71
N VAL A 168 -1.79 8.37 -5.54
CA VAL A 168 -2.71 7.35 -5.02
C VAL A 168 -4.09 7.94 -4.72
N LEU A 169 -4.13 9.17 -4.18
CA LEU A 169 -5.39 9.86 -3.91
C LEU A 169 -6.15 10.20 -5.20
N ALA A 170 -5.45 10.71 -6.22
CA ALA A 170 -6.03 10.99 -7.54
C ALA A 170 -6.59 9.71 -8.19
N TYR A 171 -5.81 8.62 -8.18
CA TYR A 171 -6.28 7.31 -8.63
C TYR A 171 -7.56 6.88 -7.89
N HIS A 172 -7.59 6.99 -6.56
CA HIS A 172 -8.76 6.60 -5.77
C HIS A 172 -10.01 7.40 -6.15
N PHE A 173 -9.89 8.71 -6.34
CA PHE A 173 -11.04 9.55 -6.66
C PHE A 173 -11.67 9.15 -7.99
N ASP A 174 -10.87 9.05 -9.05
CA ASP A 174 -11.38 8.68 -10.37
C ASP A 174 -11.90 7.24 -10.40
N PHE A 175 -11.21 6.33 -9.71
CA PHE A 175 -11.63 4.94 -9.56
C PHE A 175 -13.00 4.87 -8.88
N HIS A 176 -13.17 5.55 -7.75
CA HIS A 176 -14.44 5.55 -7.00
C HIS A 176 -15.58 6.17 -7.82
N TYR A 177 -15.35 7.26 -8.55
CA TYR A 177 -16.37 7.82 -9.45
C TYR A 177 -16.85 6.81 -10.50
N LYS A 178 -15.96 5.98 -11.06
CA LYS A 178 -16.35 4.88 -11.97
C LYS A 178 -17.19 3.83 -11.23
N ARG A 179 -16.74 3.36 -10.06
CA ARG A 179 -17.45 2.34 -9.26
C ARG A 179 -18.86 2.76 -8.88
N ARG A 180 -19.09 4.05 -8.58
CA ARG A 180 -20.44 4.56 -8.30
C ARG A 180 -21.44 4.29 -9.42
N ARG A 181 -21.02 4.44 -10.69
CA ARG A 181 -21.89 4.17 -11.85
C ARG A 181 -22.20 2.68 -12.01
N GLU A 182 -21.28 1.81 -11.61
CA GLU A 182 -21.47 0.35 -11.59
C GLU A 182 -22.42 -0.07 -10.46
N MET A 183 -22.24 0.48 -9.26
CA MET A 183 -23.10 0.19 -8.11
C MET A 183 -24.57 0.58 -8.35
N LEU A 184 -24.84 1.65 -9.11
CA LEU A 184 -26.21 1.99 -9.55
C LEU A 184 -26.91 0.88 -10.35
N ARG A 185 -26.13 -0.03 -10.96
CA ARG A 185 -26.62 -1.21 -11.69
C ARG A 185 -26.55 -2.49 -10.85
N GLY A 186 -26.21 -2.37 -9.56
CA GLY A 186 -26.01 -3.50 -8.65
C GLY A 186 -24.69 -4.25 -8.85
N ASP A 187 -23.77 -3.74 -9.66
CA ASP A 187 -22.47 -4.38 -9.89
C ASP A 187 -21.41 -3.82 -8.93
N TYR A 188 -20.94 -4.67 -8.01
CA TYR A 188 -19.90 -4.36 -7.03
C TYR A 188 -18.55 -4.97 -7.37
N SER A 189 -18.47 -5.81 -8.41
CA SER A 189 -17.26 -6.55 -8.77
C SER A 189 -16.11 -5.64 -9.21
N GLY A 190 -16.44 -4.45 -9.72
CA GLY A 190 -15.47 -3.45 -10.14
C GLY A 190 -14.48 -3.06 -9.05
N TRP A 191 -14.84 -3.16 -7.76
CA TRP A 191 -13.92 -2.88 -6.65
C TRP A 191 -12.74 -3.86 -6.59
N ALA A 192 -12.93 -5.12 -6.99
CA ALA A 192 -11.87 -6.13 -7.05
C ALA A 192 -10.85 -5.83 -8.17
N THR A 193 -11.26 -5.11 -9.21
CA THR A 193 -10.46 -4.91 -10.43
C THR A 193 -9.36 -3.85 -10.29
N ILE A 194 -8.33 -3.98 -11.11
CA ILE A 194 -7.34 -2.93 -11.35
C ILE A 194 -7.75 -2.20 -12.62
N ASP A 195 -8.01 -0.89 -12.50
CA ASP A 195 -8.22 -0.05 -13.69
C ASP A 195 -6.84 0.32 -14.23
N THR A 196 -6.37 -0.45 -15.22
CA THR A 196 -5.03 -0.29 -15.82
C THR A 196 -4.86 1.07 -16.49
N SER A 197 -5.96 1.66 -16.98
CA SER A 197 -5.93 3.00 -17.58
C SER A 197 -5.69 4.07 -16.51
N LEU A 198 -6.43 4.01 -15.40
CA LEU A 198 -6.20 4.91 -14.27
C LEU A 198 -4.84 4.68 -13.61
N GLN A 199 -4.37 3.44 -13.54
CA GLN A 199 -3.04 3.12 -13.03
C GLN A 199 -1.96 3.78 -13.90
N ALA A 200 -2.08 3.68 -15.22
CA ALA A 200 -1.15 4.32 -16.14
C ALA A 200 -1.19 5.85 -16.06
N GLU A 201 -2.37 6.43 -15.92
CA GLU A 201 -2.57 7.87 -15.81
C GLU A 201 -2.02 8.46 -14.51
N HIS A 202 -2.29 7.78 -13.38
CA HIS A 202 -2.03 8.36 -12.07
C HIS A 202 -0.77 7.85 -11.40
N LEU A 203 -0.40 6.58 -11.57
CA LEU A 203 0.61 5.91 -10.74
C LEU A 203 1.95 5.71 -11.46
N ILE A 204 1.94 5.37 -12.75
CA ILE A 204 3.18 5.12 -13.51
C ILE A 204 4.08 6.36 -13.52
N GLY A 205 5.36 6.20 -13.16
CA GLY A 205 6.33 7.29 -13.10
C GLY A 205 6.22 8.16 -11.84
N ARG A 206 5.34 7.80 -10.90
CA ARG A 206 5.17 8.45 -9.60
C ARG A 206 5.44 7.50 -8.44
N GLU A 207 6.33 6.54 -8.65
CA GLU A 207 6.81 5.63 -7.61
C GLU A 207 7.46 6.44 -6.48
N ARG A 208 7.31 5.98 -5.24
CA ARG A 208 8.10 6.51 -4.14
C ARG A 208 9.54 6.14 -4.38
N ALA A 209 10.44 7.08 -4.08
CA ALA A 209 11.83 6.77 -3.92
C ALA A 209 11.94 5.73 -2.80
N ARG A 210 12.19 4.47 -3.15
CA ARG A 210 12.54 3.44 -2.18
C ARG A 210 13.77 3.97 -1.44
N PRO A 211 13.81 3.94 -0.10
CA PRO A 211 15.08 4.14 0.58
C PRO A 211 15.96 2.99 0.12
N SER A 212 16.86 3.28 -0.83
CA SER A 212 17.91 2.37 -1.20
C SER A 212 18.62 2.01 0.10
N GLY A 213 18.47 0.76 0.53
CA GLY A 213 19.43 0.13 1.42
C GLY A 213 20.74 0.03 0.65
N THR A 214 21.42 1.15 0.46
CA THR A 214 22.82 1.16 0.10
C THR A 214 23.57 0.69 1.34
N PRO A 215 24.43 -0.34 1.24
CA PRO A 215 25.39 -0.59 2.29
C PRO A 215 26.18 0.69 2.46
N LYS A 216 26.20 1.20 3.71
CA LYS A 216 26.96 2.35 4.21
C LYS A 216 27.99 2.87 3.20
N GLY A 217 27.53 3.75 2.32
CA GLY A 217 28.31 4.33 1.23
C GLY A 217 28.01 5.81 1.20
N SER A 218 28.91 6.58 1.81
CA SER A 218 28.89 8.02 2.00
C SER A 218 28.12 8.84 0.96
N ALA A 219 27.11 9.57 1.45
CA ALA A 219 26.46 10.76 0.89
C ALA A 219 27.09 11.32 -0.41
N GLY A 220 26.54 10.93 -1.54
CA GLY A 220 26.73 11.56 -2.85
C GLY A 220 25.72 12.67 -3.11
N GLY A 221 25.85 13.79 -2.41
CA GLY A 221 25.29 15.06 -2.87
C GLY A 221 26.14 15.60 -4.03
N SER A 222 25.45 15.96 -5.12
CA SER A 222 25.90 16.76 -6.27
C SER A 222 27.31 16.49 -6.79
N SER A 223 27.40 15.89 -7.98
CA SER A 223 28.62 15.77 -8.78
C SER A 223 29.14 17.14 -9.24
N ARG A 224 29.77 17.87 -8.31
CA ARG A 224 31.01 18.59 -8.60
C ARG A 224 32.15 17.77 -7.98
N PRO A 225 33.29 17.59 -8.67
CA PRO A 225 34.42 16.88 -8.08
C PRO A 225 34.79 17.56 -6.76
N ARG A 226 34.59 16.85 -5.64
CA ARG A 226 34.83 17.38 -4.28
C ARG A 226 36.27 17.83 -4.05
N ASP A 227 37.17 17.42 -4.94
CA ASP A 227 38.58 17.81 -4.99
C ASP A 227 38.78 19.28 -5.42
N THR A 228 37.73 19.95 -5.91
CA THR A 228 37.78 21.36 -6.35
C THR A 228 37.18 22.34 -5.35
N GLU A 229 36.35 21.89 -4.41
CA GLU A 229 35.67 22.78 -3.46
C GLU A 229 36.53 23.04 -2.21
N PRO A 230 36.82 24.31 -1.86
CA PRO A 230 37.59 24.65 -0.65
C PRO A 230 36.99 24.03 0.63
N CYS A 231 37.86 23.51 1.50
CA CYS A 231 37.47 22.93 2.78
C CYS A 231 36.86 24.00 3.69
N ARG A 232 35.56 23.88 4.00
CA ARG A 232 34.87 24.81 4.91
C ARG A 232 35.37 24.71 6.36
N ASN A 233 35.81 23.54 6.81
CA ASN A 233 36.32 23.36 8.17
C ASN A 233 37.72 23.97 8.32
N PHE A 234 38.55 23.95 7.28
CA PHE A 234 39.79 24.73 7.23
C PHE A 234 39.51 26.23 7.37
N ASN A 235 38.50 26.74 6.65
CA ASN A 235 38.08 28.14 6.76
C ASN A 235 37.54 28.55 8.14
N LYS A 236 37.11 27.58 8.95
CA LYS A 236 36.70 27.76 10.35
C LYS A 236 37.84 27.51 11.36
N GLY A 237 39.03 27.10 10.91
CA GLY A 237 40.15 26.75 11.78
C GLY A 237 40.02 25.39 12.49
N THR A 238 39.10 24.53 12.08
CA THR A 238 38.78 23.26 12.75
C THR A 238 39.20 22.02 11.97
N CYS A 239 39.97 22.18 10.88
CA CYS A 239 40.45 21.06 10.06
C CYS A 239 41.97 20.90 10.18
N ALA A 240 42.42 19.67 10.48
CA ALA A 240 43.82 19.30 10.42
C ALA A 240 44.31 19.14 8.96
N SER A 241 45.61 19.29 8.73
CA SER A 241 46.25 19.05 7.43
C SER A 241 47.02 17.72 7.48
N PRO A 242 46.80 16.77 6.55
CA PRO A 242 45.91 16.84 5.38
C PRO A 242 44.41 16.69 5.74
N CYS A 243 43.54 17.25 4.90
CA CYS A 243 42.09 17.21 5.10
C CYS A 243 41.55 15.78 5.06
N HIS A 244 40.84 15.35 6.11
CA HIS A 244 40.18 14.03 6.15
C HIS A 244 39.20 13.79 4.98
N TRP A 245 38.66 14.85 4.37
CA TRP A 245 37.75 14.75 3.21
C TRP A 245 38.42 15.07 1.87
N ASN A 246 39.76 15.10 1.81
CA ASN A 246 40.55 15.40 0.61
C ASN A 246 40.17 16.71 -0.11
N ARG A 247 39.64 17.69 0.63
CA ARG A 247 39.29 19.00 0.08
C ARG A 247 40.49 19.95 0.13
N PRO A 248 40.70 20.80 -0.90
CA PRO A 248 41.78 21.78 -0.90
C PRO A 248 41.61 22.79 0.26
N HIS A 249 42.67 22.98 1.04
CA HIS A 249 42.75 24.04 2.05
C HIS A 249 43.07 25.37 1.37
N LYS A 250 42.03 26.12 1.04
CA LYS A 250 42.10 27.46 0.46
C LYS A 250 41.19 28.41 1.22
N CYS A 251 41.68 29.60 1.55
CA CYS A 251 40.94 30.67 2.17
C CYS A 251 39.83 31.16 1.23
N LEU A 252 38.59 31.22 1.70
CA LEU A 252 37.47 31.73 0.91
C LEU A 252 37.50 33.26 0.74
N GLY A 253 38.27 33.98 1.56
CA GLY A 253 38.41 35.43 1.47
C GLY A 253 39.44 35.88 0.44
N CYS A 254 40.62 35.26 0.43
CA CYS A 254 41.76 35.69 -0.41
C CYS A 254 42.38 34.58 -1.29
N GLY A 255 41.94 33.33 -1.15
CA GLY A 255 42.46 32.19 -1.90
C GLY A 255 43.75 31.56 -1.36
N ALA A 256 44.38 32.13 -0.34
CA ALA A 256 45.64 31.64 0.24
C ALA A 256 45.49 30.25 0.92
N THR A 257 46.57 29.48 1.04
CA THR A 257 46.56 28.09 1.54
C THR A 257 47.11 27.92 2.96
N ASP A 258 47.71 28.97 3.51
CA ASP A 258 48.36 29.03 4.83
C ASP A 258 47.37 29.32 5.96
N HIS A 259 46.28 30.05 5.68
CA HIS A 259 45.28 30.42 6.67
C HIS A 259 43.84 30.18 6.16
N GLY A 260 42.91 29.95 7.08
CA GLY A 260 41.48 29.90 6.80
C GLY A 260 40.83 31.29 6.82
N GLN A 261 39.61 31.41 6.29
CA GLN A 261 38.85 32.67 6.29
C GLN A 261 38.74 33.33 7.66
N SER A 262 38.66 32.57 8.75
CA SER A 262 38.62 33.08 10.12
C SER A 262 39.86 33.90 10.54
N ALA A 263 41.00 33.66 9.90
CA ALA A 263 42.26 34.39 10.11
C ALA A 263 42.62 35.29 8.92
N CYS A 264 41.72 35.43 7.94
CA CYS A 264 41.93 36.25 6.76
C CYS A 264 41.81 37.73 7.13
N ARG A 265 42.90 38.48 6.95
CA ARG A 265 42.87 39.94 7.07
C ARG A 265 42.50 40.52 5.70
N PRO A 266 41.46 41.37 5.60
CA PRO A 266 41.15 42.03 4.34
C PRO A 266 42.33 42.93 3.95
N HIS A 267 42.81 42.79 2.71
CA HIS A 267 43.71 43.77 2.13
C HIS A 267 42.93 45.07 1.97
N LEU A 268 43.30 46.09 2.75
CA LEU A 268 42.89 47.46 2.50
C LEU A 268 43.46 47.88 1.15
N THR A 269 42.60 48.01 0.15
CA THR A 269 42.83 48.83 -1.04
C THR A 269 41.95 50.05 -0.94
#